data_AF-A0A9D2GAJ1-F1
#
_entry.id   AF-A0A9D2GAJ1-F1
#
_cell.length_a   1.000
_cell.length_b   1.000
_cell.length_c   1.000
_cell.angle_alpha   90.00
_cell.angle_beta   90.00
_cell.angle_gamma   90.00
#
_symmetry.space_group_name_H-M   'P 1'
#
loop_
_entity.id
_entity.type
_entity.pdbx_description
1 polymer ?
#
loop_
_entity_poly.entity_id
_entity_poly.type
_entity_poly.pdbx_seq_one_letter_code
_entity_poly.pdbx_strand_id
1 'polypeptide(L)'
;MKKRIVAIMMAGMLAVSATACGGGSGEDASGNDTTQETDNASDSAEAEDPEAEVTYQSILDDYTKQIQDATPGLVDEYNTEAADKAGDLEALAELSNSKVEELAKICNDGVGEMADLMIKNGDDQETYEEWAGKLQNVYTEYAAQITDAYTDSTSDMSAEEMLESLQ
;
A
#
# COMPACT_ATOMS: atom_id res chain seq x y z
N MET A 1 24.84 -5.89 19.57
CA MET A 1 25.60 -6.86 18.75
C MET A 1 24.73 -8.10 18.58
N LYS A 2 24.25 -8.57 17.42
CA LYS A 2 24.71 -8.50 16.03
C LYS A 2 23.46 -8.55 15.13
N LYS A 3 23.38 -7.68 14.12
CA LYS A 3 22.38 -7.75 13.04
C LYS A 3 22.76 -8.92 12.12
N ARG A 4 21.80 -9.77 11.75
CA ARG A 4 22.02 -10.85 10.77
C ARG A 4 21.54 -10.37 9.40
N ILE A 5 22.50 -10.09 8.53
CA ILE A 5 22.29 -9.82 7.11
C ILE A 5 21.97 -11.15 6.44
N VAL A 6 20.79 -11.27 5.86
CA VAL A 6 20.45 -12.38 4.96
C VAL A 6 20.58 -11.85 3.54
N ALA A 7 21.70 -12.18 2.90
CA ALA A 7 21.92 -11.95 1.48
C ALA A 7 21.13 -13.00 0.69
N ILE A 8 20.13 -12.57 -0.07
CA ILE A 8 19.42 -13.43 -1.02
C ILE A 8 20.00 -13.16 -2.41
N MET A 9 20.68 -14.19 -2.93
CA MET A 9 21.25 -14.24 -4.28
C MET A 9 20.17 -14.00 -5.35
N MET A 10 20.37 -12.94 -6.13
CA MET A 10 19.73 -12.76 -7.45
C MET A 10 20.34 -13.77 -8.43
N ALA A 11 19.57 -14.80 -8.80
CA ALA A 11 19.86 -15.67 -9.93
C ALA A 11 19.09 -15.14 -11.15
N GLY A 12 19.83 -14.60 -12.12
CA GLY A 12 19.29 -14.00 -13.33
C GLY A 12 18.84 -15.02 -14.38
N MET A 13 17.99 -14.54 -15.28
CA MET A 13 17.88 -15.03 -16.66
C MET A 13 17.65 -13.83 -17.59
N LEU A 14 18.71 -13.47 -18.33
CA LEU A 14 18.67 -12.67 -19.54
C LEU A 14 18.14 -13.54 -20.68
N ALA A 15 17.04 -13.13 -21.31
CA ALA A 15 16.64 -13.63 -22.63
C ALA A 15 16.56 -12.45 -23.61
N VAL A 16 17.61 -12.33 -24.44
CA VAL A 16 17.66 -11.48 -25.62
C VAL A 16 16.99 -12.22 -26.76
N SER A 17 15.97 -11.62 -27.38
CA SER A 17 15.54 -11.97 -28.74
C SER A 17 15.61 -10.73 -29.62
N ALA A 18 16.60 -10.71 -30.49
CA ALA A 18 16.75 -9.74 -31.56
C ALA A 18 15.81 -10.10 -32.72
N THR A 19 14.95 -9.16 -33.12
CA THR A 19 14.38 -9.11 -34.46
C THR A 19 14.98 -7.92 -35.20
N ALA A 20 16.03 -8.21 -35.95
CA ALA A 20 16.48 -7.40 -37.06
C ALA A 20 15.54 -7.63 -38.26
N CYS A 21 15.15 -6.57 -38.99
CA CYS A 21 15.27 -6.43 -40.45
C CYS A 21 14.35 -5.33 -41.03
N GLY A 22 14.97 -4.42 -41.80
CA GLY A 22 14.35 -3.64 -42.90
C GLY A 22 13.78 -2.28 -42.48
N GLY A 23 14.25 -1.11 -42.94
CA GLY A 23 15.03 -0.77 -44.13
C GLY A 23 14.30 0.39 -44.86
N GLY A 24 14.92 1.55 -45.00
CA GLY A 24 14.34 2.67 -45.75
C GLY A 24 15.10 3.99 -45.60
N SER A 25 15.84 4.34 -46.65
CA SER A 25 16.78 5.44 -46.87
C SER A 25 16.28 6.87 -46.62
N GLY A 26 17.23 7.76 -46.33
CA GLY A 26 17.12 9.21 -46.51
C GLY A 26 18.40 9.95 -46.13
N GLU A 27 19.24 10.26 -47.13
CA GLU A 27 20.32 11.27 -47.10
C GLU A 27 19.77 12.65 -46.63
N ASP A 28 20.51 13.55 -45.95
CA ASP A 28 21.60 14.35 -46.49
C ASP A 28 22.32 15.21 -45.42
N ALA A 29 23.65 15.32 -45.59
CA ALA A 29 24.48 16.54 -45.54
C ALA A 29 24.67 17.40 -44.27
N SER A 30 25.95 17.40 -43.85
CA SER A 30 26.85 18.57 -43.76
C SER A 30 26.99 19.34 -42.43
N GLY A 31 28.20 19.22 -41.88
CA GLY A 31 29.00 20.38 -41.47
C GLY A 31 29.02 20.71 -39.98
N ASN A 32 30.13 20.40 -39.29
CA ASN A 32 31.23 21.35 -39.15
C ASN A 32 32.15 20.90 -38.00
N ASP A 33 33.44 20.94 -38.31
CA ASP A 33 34.58 20.78 -37.43
C ASP A 33 34.64 21.96 -36.44
N THR A 34 34.82 21.68 -35.14
CA THR A 34 35.64 22.54 -34.26
C THR A 34 36.08 21.72 -33.05
N THR A 35 37.36 21.38 -33.05
CA THR A 35 38.09 20.92 -31.86
C THR A 35 38.52 22.14 -31.04
N GLN A 36 38.18 22.20 -29.74
CA GLN A 36 38.98 22.96 -28.78
C GLN A 36 38.82 22.40 -27.35
N GLU A 37 39.95 21.90 -26.83
CA GLU A 37 40.19 21.58 -25.42
C GLU A 37 40.17 22.86 -24.56
N THR A 38 39.71 22.79 -23.31
CA THR A 38 40.50 23.03 -22.08
C THR A 38 39.63 23.10 -20.81
N ASP A 39 40.04 22.31 -19.82
CA ASP A 39 40.12 22.60 -18.38
C ASP A 39 38.90 23.03 -17.53
N ASN A 40 38.55 22.09 -16.64
CA ASN A 40 38.57 22.23 -15.17
C ASN A 40 37.45 23.03 -14.47
N ALA A 41 36.47 22.30 -13.94
CA ALA A 41 35.94 22.55 -12.61
C ALA A 41 35.30 21.25 -12.08
N SER A 42 35.96 20.65 -11.09
CA SER A 42 35.41 19.61 -10.23
C SER A 42 34.28 20.21 -9.40
N ASP A 43 33.07 20.20 -9.93
CA ASP A 43 31.86 20.35 -9.13
C ASP A 43 31.49 18.94 -8.65
N SER A 44 31.69 18.70 -7.35
CA SER A 44 31.14 17.52 -6.69
C SER A 44 29.63 17.66 -6.68
N ALA A 45 29.00 17.23 -7.77
CA ALA A 45 27.58 16.89 -7.78
C ALA A 45 27.41 15.75 -6.77
N GLU A 46 26.98 16.13 -5.57
CA GLU A 46 26.41 15.23 -4.59
C GLU A 46 25.24 14.56 -5.30
N ALA A 47 25.43 13.29 -5.67
CA ALA A 47 24.42 12.49 -6.34
C ALA A 47 23.24 12.35 -5.36
N GLU A 48 22.19 13.13 -5.58
CA GLU A 48 20.89 12.86 -4.99
C GLU A 48 20.49 11.44 -5.39
N ASP A 49 20.33 10.59 -4.38
CA ASP A 49 19.79 9.24 -4.52
C ASP A 49 18.46 9.38 -5.27
N PRO A 50 18.23 8.69 -6.40
CA PRO A 50 16.99 8.87 -7.15
C PRO A 50 15.82 8.51 -6.22
N GLU A 51 14.96 9.49 -5.93
CA GLU A 51 13.70 9.23 -5.25
C GLU A 51 12.99 8.10 -6.01
N ALA A 52 12.68 7.02 -5.31
CA ALA A 52 11.99 5.89 -5.92
C ALA A 52 10.69 6.39 -6.56
N GLU A 53 10.48 6.06 -7.83
CA GLU A 53 9.29 6.47 -8.56
C GLU A 53 8.04 5.90 -7.89
N VAL A 54 7.12 6.78 -7.49
CA VAL A 54 5.84 6.38 -6.91
C VAL A 54 4.93 5.83 -8.02
N THR A 55 4.48 4.61 -7.83
CA THR A 55 3.56 3.89 -8.74
C THR A 55 2.33 3.40 -7.98
N TYR A 56 1.24 3.06 -8.67
CA TYR A 56 0.08 2.46 -7.99
C TYR A 56 0.43 1.18 -7.23
N GLN A 57 1.34 0.36 -7.78
CA GLN A 57 1.81 -0.86 -7.13
C GLN A 57 2.55 -0.54 -5.83
N SER A 58 3.45 0.46 -5.83
CA SER A 58 4.16 0.82 -4.61
C SER A 58 3.23 1.40 -3.54
N ILE A 59 2.22 2.19 -3.92
CA ILE A 59 1.19 2.69 -2.99
C ILE A 59 0.37 1.51 -2.45
N LEU A 60 -0.08 0.60 -3.32
CA LEU A 60 -0.82 -0.59 -2.90
C LEU A 60 0.00 -1.42 -1.90
N ASP A 61 1.26 -1.69 -2.20
CA ASP A 61 2.13 -2.52 -1.35
C ASP A 61 2.38 -1.87 0.01
N ASP A 62 2.64 -0.56 0.04
CA ASP A 62 2.88 0.16 1.29
C ASP A 62 1.63 0.17 2.17
N TYR A 63 0.48 0.58 1.63
CA TYR A 63 -0.75 0.63 2.41
C TYR A 63 -1.32 -0.75 2.75
N THR A 64 -1.08 -1.76 1.91
CA THR A 64 -1.37 -3.16 2.26
C THR A 64 -0.60 -3.55 3.51
N LYS A 65 0.69 -3.22 3.57
CA LYS A 65 1.52 -3.52 4.73
C LYS A 65 1.07 -2.74 5.97
N GLN A 66 0.74 -1.46 5.82
CA GLN A 66 0.23 -0.67 6.95
C GLN A 66 -1.07 -1.25 7.53
N ILE A 67 -2.01 -1.68 6.67
CA ILE A 67 -3.22 -2.39 7.09
C ILE A 67 -2.86 -3.68 7.83
N GLN A 68 -2.01 -4.52 7.22
CA GLN A 68 -1.56 -5.80 7.80
C GLN A 68 -0.89 -5.63 9.17
N ASP A 69 -0.01 -4.65 9.32
CA ASP A 69 0.75 -4.40 10.54
C ASP A 69 -0.15 -3.81 11.64
N ALA A 70 -1.16 -3.01 11.28
CA ALA A 70 -2.09 -2.39 12.23
C ALA A 70 -3.15 -3.37 12.77
N THR A 71 -3.66 -4.29 11.94
CA THR A 71 -4.80 -5.15 12.32
C THR A 71 -4.59 -5.95 13.61
N PRO A 72 -3.45 -6.63 13.84
CA PRO A 72 -3.24 -7.38 15.09
C PRO A 72 -3.33 -6.48 16.32
N GLY A 73 -2.79 -5.27 16.25
CA GLY A 73 -2.86 -4.30 17.35
C GLY A 73 -4.29 -3.84 17.63
N LEU A 74 -5.07 -3.55 16.59
CA LEU A 74 -6.47 -3.16 16.72
C LEU A 74 -7.36 -4.28 17.29
N VAL A 75 -7.09 -5.53 16.92
CA VAL A 75 -7.77 -6.71 17.50
C VAL A 75 -7.41 -6.87 18.98
N ASP A 76 -6.13 -6.70 19.34
CA ASP A 76 -5.69 -6.77 20.74
C ASP A 76 -6.30 -5.66 21.60
N GLU A 77 -6.38 -4.44 21.06
CA GLU A 77 -7.06 -3.31 21.70
C GLU A 77 -8.55 -3.59 21.87
N TYR A 78 -9.22 -4.06 20.82
CA TYR A 78 -10.63 -4.49 20.90
C TYR A 78 -10.83 -5.48 22.04
N ASN A 79 -10.09 -6.59 22.05
CA ASN A 79 -10.24 -7.64 23.06
C ASN A 79 -9.98 -7.14 24.49
N THR A 80 -9.00 -6.25 24.64
CA THR A 80 -8.68 -5.66 25.96
C THR A 80 -9.80 -4.75 26.44
N GLU A 81 -10.29 -3.86 25.58
CA GLU A 81 -11.33 -2.88 25.92
C GLU A 81 -12.74 -3.50 25.99
N ALA A 82 -12.97 -4.63 25.33
CA ALA A 82 -14.24 -5.35 25.33
C ALA A 82 -14.52 -6.04 26.67
N ALA A 83 -13.49 -6.44 27.41
CA ALA A 83 -13.63 -7.12 28.70
C ALA A 83 -14.44 -6.29 29.73
N ASP A 84 -14.28 -4.97 29.72
CA ASP A 84 -15.00 -4.04 30.59
C ASP A 84 -16.42 -3.71 30.09
N LYS A 85 -16.78 -4.16 28.87
CA LYS A 85 -18.07 -3.95 28.19
C LYS A 85 -18.86 -5.24 28.02
N ALA A 86 -18.47 -6.32 28.70
CA ALA A 86 -19.10 -7.63 28.57
C ALA A 86 -20.61 -7.55 28.90
N GLY A 87 -21.43 -8.09 28.01
CA GLY A 87 -22.90 -8.06 28.11
C GLY A 87 -23.57 -6.80 27.56
N ASP A 88 -22.81 -5.76 27.19
CA ASP A 88 -23.31 -4.55 26.54
C ASP A 88 -23.06 -4.63 25.03
N LEU A 89 -24.05 -5.14 24.29
CA LEU A 89 -23.92 -5.40 22.86
C LEU A 89 -23.76 -4.11 22.04
N GLU A 90 -24.41 -3.01 22.45
CA GLU A 90 -24.27 -1.72 21.78
C GLU A 90 -22.84 -1.18 21.97
N ALA A 91 -22.32 -1.18 23.21
CA ALA A 91 -20.98 -0.72 23.48
C ALA A 91 -19.90 -1.59 22.81
N LEU A 92 -20.11 -2.90 22.69
CA LEU A 92 -19.22 -3.81 21.97
C LEU A 92 -19.23 -3.56 20.45
N ALA A 93 -20.41 -3.26 19.88
CA ALA A 93 -20.54 -2.93 18.47
C ALA A 93 -19.91 -1.56 18.14
N GLU A 94 -20.13 -0.55 18.98
CA GLU A 94 -19.47 0.75 18.87
C GLU A 94 -17.95 0.63 18.92
N LEU A 95 -17.43 -0.18 19.86
CA LEU A 95 -16.00 -0.44 19.97
C LEU A 95 -15.45 -1.10 18.69
N SER A 96 -16.13 -2.13 18.17
CA SER A 96 -15.73 -2.79 16.91
C SER A 96 -15.69 -1.82 15.74
N ASN A 97 -16.74 -1.01 15.56
CA ASN A 97 -16.82 0.02 14.52
C ASN A 97 -15.68 1.03 14.63
N SER A 98 -15.37 1.50 15.84
CA SER A 98 -14.25 2.43 16.08
C SER A 98 -12.92 1.85 15.61
N LYS A 99 -12.65 0.57 15.87
CA LYS A 99 -11.41 -0.09 15.44
C LYS A 99 -11.39 -0.33 13.92
N VAL A 100 -12.53 -0.68 13.32
CA VAL A 100 -12.67 -0.76 11.85
C VAL A 100 -12.44 0.59 11.19
N GLU A 101 -12.93 1.69 11.78
CA GLU A 101 -12.71 3.06 11.29
C GLU A 101 -11.22 3.45 11.30
N GLU A 102 -10.43 3.00 12.27
CA GLU A 102 -8.98 3.22 12.29
C GLU A 102 -8.30 2.55 11.09
N LEU A 103 -8.69 1.31 10.76
CA LEU A 103 -8.19 0.61 9.57
C LEU A 103 -8.68 1.28 8.27
N ALA A 104 -9.91 1.79 8.27
CA ALA A 104 -10.49 2.48 7.12
C ALA A 104 -9.74 3.79 6.80
N LYS A 105 -9.22 4.50 7.80
CA LYS A 105 -8.38 5.70 7.58
C LYS A 105 -7.14 5.35 6.77
N ILE A 106 -6.43 4.28 7.12
CA ILE A 106 -5.25 3.81 6.37
C ILE A 106 -5.62 3.50 4.91
N CYS A 107 -6.72 2.78 4.69
CA CYS A 107 -7.21 2.50 3.33
C CYS A 107 -7.55 3.78 2.55
N ASN A 108 -8.27 4.72 3.17
CA ASN A 108 -8.69 5.96 2.53
C ASN A 108 -7.49 6.86 2.19
N ASP A 109 -6.48 6.91 3.05
CA ASP A 109 -5.25 7.65 2.78
C ASP A 109 -4.54 7.07 1.54
N GLY A 110 -4.40 5.74 1.45
CA GLY A 110 -3.80 5.08 0.28
C GLY A 110 -4.62 5.25 -1.00
N VAL A 111 -5.95 5.20 -0.93
CA VAL A 111 -6.82 5.54 -2.06
C VAL A 111 -6.65 7.00 -2.48
N GLY A 112 -6.47 7.91 -1.51
CA GLY A 112 -6.15 9.32 -1.75
C GLY A 112 -4.84 9.49 -2.53
N GLU A 113 -3.77 8.81 -2.11
CA GLU A 113 -2.49 8.84 -2.83
C GLU A 113 -2.59 8.27 -4.25
N MET A 114 -3.39 7.22 -4.45
CA MET A 114 -3.67 6.70 -5.80
C MET A 114 -4.42 7.72 -6.66
N ALA A 115 -5.37 8.46 -6.09
CA ALA A 115 -6.10 9.50 -6.81
C ALA A 115 -5.17 10.67 -7.20
N ASP A 116 -4.28 11.07 -6.30
CA ASP A 116 -3.27 12.10 -6.58
C ASP A 116 -2.30 11.67 -7.69
N LEU A 117 -1.88 10.39 -7.69
CA LEU A 117 -1.04 9.82 -8.74
C LEU A 117 -1.74 9.84 -10.11
N MET A 118 -3.03 9.47 -10.16
CA MET A 118 -3.84 9.54 -11.37
C MET A 118 -3.84 10.94 -11.97
N ILE A 119 -4.10 11.95 -11.15
CA ILE A 119 -4.12 13.36 -11.59
C ILE A 119 -2.74 13.79 -12.08
N LYS A 120 -1.68 13.43 -11.37
CA LYS A 120 -0.30 13.78 -11.71
C LYS A 120 0.15 13.19 -13.05
N ASN A 121 -0.22 11.95 -13.31
CA ASN A 121 0.15 11.22 -14.53
C ASN A 121 -0.79 11.49 -15.70
N GLY A 122 -2.01 11.96 -15.44
CA GLY A 122 -3.06 12.10 -16.45
C GLY A 122 -3.63 10.74 -16.85
N ASP A 123 -3.64 9.77 -15.93
CA ASP A 123 -4.16 8.43 -16.16
C ASP A 123 -5.69 8.41 -16.22
N ASP A 124 -6.24 7.40 -16.89
CA ASP A 124 -7.69 7.18 -16.95
C ASP A 124 -8.26 6.78 -15.59
N GLN A 125 -9.50 7.24 -15.31
CA GLN A 125 -10.23 6.90 -14.08
C GLN A 125 -10.36 5.38 -13.85
N GLU A 126 -10.52 4.59 -14.91
CA GLU A 126 -10.59 3.13 -14.83
C GLU A 126 -9.32 2.52 -14.24
N THR A 127 -8.15 3.07 -14.57
CA THR A 127 -6.87 2.59 -14.01
C THR A 127 -6.84 2.84 -12.52
N TYR A 128 -7.15 4.06 -12.09
CA TYR A 128 -7.24 4.40 -10.67
C TYR A 128 -8.24 3.52 -9.91
N GLU A 129 -9.45 3.33 -10.45
CA GLU A 129 -10.51 2.54 -9.81
C GLU A 129 -10.10 1.07 -9.64
N GLU A 130 -9.38 0.50 -10.60
CA GLU A 130 -8.84 -0.85 -10.48
C GLU A 130 -7.86 -0.97 -9.29
N TRP A 131 -6.94 -0.01 -9.15
CA TRP A 131 -5.95 -0.03 -8.07
C TRP A 131 -6.55 0.29 -6.71
N ALA A 132 -7.42 1.30 -6.61
CA ALA A 132 -8.14 1.62 -5.39
C ALA A 132 -9.01 0.44 -4.93
N GLY A 133 -9.65 -0.27 -5.87
CA GLY A 133 -10.40 -1.48 -5.59
C GLY A 133 -9.56 -2.60 -4.98
N LYS A 134 -8.29 -2.76 -5.40
CA LYS A 134 -7.37 -3.74 -4.78
C LYS A 134 -7.09 -3.40 -3.32
N LEU A 135 -6.83 -2.13 -3.00
CA LEU A 135 -6.59 -1.71 -1.62
C LEU A 135 -7.85 -1.85 -0.75
N GLN A 136 -9.02 -1.52 -1.29
CA GLN A 136 -10.31 -1.72 -0.62
C GLN A 136 -10.58 -3.20 -0.29
N ASN A 137 -10.18 -4.13 -1.17
CA ASN A 137 -10.29 -5.56 -0.90
C ASN A 137 -9.39 -5.99 0.26
N VAL A 138 -8.15 -5.49 0.32
CA VAL A 138 -7.24 -5.73 1.44
C VAL A 138 -7.84 -5.21 2.74
N TYR A 139 -8.32 -3.96 2.77
CA TYR A 139 -9.03 -3.42 3.94
C TYR A 139 -10.19 -4.32 4.37
N THR A 140 -11.02 -4.77 3.43
CA THR A 140 -12.20 -5.59 3.74
C THR A 140 -11.80 -6.94 4.36
N GLU A 141 -10.76 -7.57 3.84
CA GLU A 141 -10.22 -8.84 4.38
C GLU A 141 -9.71 -8.67 5.82
N TYR A 142 -9.00 -7.58 6.11
CA TYR A 142 -8.40 -7.37 7.43
C TYR A 142 -9.38 -6.78 8.45
N ALA A 143 -10.33 -5.94 8.02
CA ALA A 143 -11.41 -5.43 8.88
C ALA A 143 -12.34 -6.56 9.37
N ALA A 144 -12.48 -7.63 8.59
CA ALA A 144 -13.23 -8.81 9.00
C ALA A 144 -12.66 -9.43 10.29
N GLN A 145 -11.35 -9.38 10.53
CA GLN A 145 -10.74 -9.94 11.75
C GLN A 145 -11.18 -9.19 13.02
N ILE A 146 -11.44 -7.88 12.92
CA ILE A 146 -11.99 -7.08 14.02
C ILE A 146 -13.46 -7.46 14.26
N THR A 147 -14.21 -7.65 13.17
CA THR A 147 -15.62 -8.06 13.23
C THR A 147 -15.77 -9.48 13.80
N ASP A 148 -14.83 -10.38 13.47
CA ASP A 148 -14.76 -11.72 14.02
C ASP A 148 -14.50 -11.68 15.52
N ALA A 149 -13.56 -10.85 16.00
CA ALA A 149 -13.33 -10.66 17.44
C ALA A 149 -14.58 -10.17 18.18
N TYR A 150 -15.37 -9.28 17.56
CA TYR A 150 -16.67 -8.88 18.11
C TYR A 150 -17.67 -10.04 18.17
N THR A 151 -17.76 -10.82 17.09
CA THR A 151 -18.66 -11.97 17.02
C THR A 151 -18.29 -13.01 18.09
N ASP A 152 -16.99 -13.27 18.27
CA ASP A 152 -16.46 -14.18 19.29
C ASP A 152 -16.75 -13.66 20.71
N SER A 153 -16.68 -12.34 20.94
CA SER A 153 -16.97 -11.75 22.26
C SER A 153 -18.44 -11.87 22.68
N THR A 154 -19.34 -12.08 21.71
CA THR A 154 -20.79 -12.14 21.93
C THR A 154 -21.37 -13.54 21.75
N SER A 155 -20.58 -14.53 21.29
CA SER A 155 -21.07 -15.86 20.93
C SER A 155 -21.62 -16.68 22.09
N ASP A 156 -21.18 -16.38 23.31
CA ASP A 156 -21.61 -17.07 24.54
C ASP A 156 -22.80 -16.37 25.23
N MET A 157 -23.29 -15.24 24.70
CA MET A 157 -24.42 -14.52 25.29
C MET A 157 -25.70 -15.35 25.19
N SER A 158 -26.40 -15.48 26.32
CA SER A 158 -27.71 -16.13 26.33
C SER A 158 -28.76 -15.29 25.58
N ALA A 159 -29.87 -15.92 25.17
CA ALA A 159 -30.99 -15.19 24.58
C ALA A 159 -31.62 -14.16 25.55
N GLU A 160 -31.47 -14.36 26.86
CA GLU A 160 -31.93 -13.41 27.88
C GLU A 160 -30.97 -12.22 27.98
N GLU A 161 -29.66 -12.46 27.95
CA GLU A 161 -28.63 -11.42 27.98
C GLU A 161 -28.68 -10.55 26.72
N MET A 162 -28.91 -11.15 25.55
CA MET A 162 -29.16 -10.40 24.31
C MET A 162 -30.44 -9.56 24.37
N LEU A 163 -31.47 -9.99 25.11
CA LEU A 163 -32.70 -9.21 25.28
C LEU A 163 -32.56 -8.09 26.31
N GLU A 164 -31.71 -8.28 27.31
CA GLU A 164 -31.40 -7.27 28.33
C GLU A 164 -30.44 -6.21 27.78
N SER A 165 -29.49 -6.60 26.91
CA SER A 165 -28.59 -5.66 26.23
C SER A 165 -29.26 -4.75 25.19
N LEU A 166 -30.56 -4.96 24.91
CA LEU A 166 -31.35 -4.17 23.95
C LEU A 166 -32.35 -3.22 24.63
N GLN A 167 -32.39 -3.18 25.96
CA GLN A 167 -33.36 -2.40 26.76
C GLN A 167 -32.72 -1.15 27.36
#